data_AF-H9VEC8-F1
#
_entry.id   AF-H9VEC8-F1
#
_cell.length_a   1.000
_cell.length_b   1.000
_cell.length_c   1.000
_cell.angle_alpha   90.00
_cell.angle_beta   90.00
_cell.angle_gamma   90.00
#
_symmetry.space_group_name_H-M   'P 1'
#
loop_
_entity.id
_entity.type
_entity.pdbx_description
1 polymer ?
#
loop_
_entity_poly.entity_id
_entity_poly.type
_entity_poly.pdbx_seq_one_letter_code
_entity_poly.pdbx_strand_id
1 'polypeptide(L)'
;ARRIKGNEQGLTVLQRIGIGLFFSVLCMVTAALTERKRIHVAETYGLLDSPKATIPISVFWLAPQYCLAGIADAFTLVGLQEYFYNEAPDSMRSLGIAFYLSILGVSSFLNGLVITLVEGITKRGRHQGWF
;
A
#
# COMPACT_ATOMS: atom_id res chain seq x y z
N ALA A 1 -29.25 -17.15 9.97
CA ALA A 1 -28.46 -15.96 9.60
C ALA A 1 -28.82 -15.32 8.24
N ARG A 2 -29.97 -15.64 7.61
CA ARG A 2 -30.36 -15.15 6.26
C ARG A 2 -31.51 -14.12 6.24
N ARG A 3 -31.88 -13.53 7.39
CA ARG A 3 -33.12 -12.74 7.49
C ARG A 3 -32.99 -11.31 8.03
N ILE A 4 -31.79 -10.75 8.15
CA ILE A 4 -31.63 -9.40 8.73
C ILE A 4 -31.08 -8.35 7.74
N LYS A 5 -30.50 -8.74 6.59
CA LYS A 5 -30.14 -7.79 5.53
C LYS A 5 -30.56 -8.37 4.19
N GLY A 6 -31.56 -7.76 3.55
CA GLY A 6 -32.00 -8.08 2.20
C GLY A 6 -30.98 -7.64 1.15
N ASN A 7 -29.75 -8.17 1.24
CA ASN A 7 -28.72 -8.03 0.22
C ASN A 7 -28.34 -9.44 -0.23
N GLU A 8 -28.64 -9.78 -1.48
CA GLU A 8 -28.34 -11.09 -2.07
C GLU A 8 -26.82 -11.29 -2.27
N GLN A 9 -26.04 -10.21 -2.10
CA GLN A 9 -24.57 -10.20 -2.12
C GLN A 9 -24.02 -10.02 -0.69
N GLY A 10 -23.41 -11.06 -0.12
CA GLY A 10 -23.11 -11.13 1.34
C GLY A 10 -22.43 -9.90 1.97
N LEU A 11 -21.34 -9.38 1.38
CA LEU A 11 -20.64 -8.16 1.81
C LEU A 11 -20.91 -7.05 0.80
N THR A 12 -21.19 -5.82 1.25
CA THR A 12 -21.35 -4.71 0.31
C THR A 12 -20.00 -4.35 -0.31
N VAL A 13 -20.02 -3.90 -1.57
CA VAL A 13 -18.83 -3.53 -2.33
C VAL A 13 -17.96 -2.52 -1.57
N LEU A 14 -18.60 -1.50 -0.99
CA LEU A 14 -17.92 -0.47 -0.20
C LEU A 14 -17.27 -1.02 1.08
N GLN A 15 -17.87 -2.04 1.71
CA GLN A 15 -17.26 -2.72 2.86
C GLN A 15 -16.01 -3.51 2.47
N ARG A 16 -15.99 -4.16 1.31
CA ARG A 16 -14.80 -4.86 0.80
C ARG A 16 -13.65 -3.89 0.58
N ILE A 17 -13.93 -2.75 -0.06
CA ILE A 17 -12.94 -1.67 -0.25
C ILE A 17 -12.44 -1.17 1.11
N GLY A 18 -13.34 -0.93 2.08
CA GLY A 18 -12.97 -0.49 3.42
C GLY A 18 -12.07 -1.48 4.18
N ILE A 19 -12.33 -2.78 4.05
CA ILE A 19 -11.48 -3.84 4.62
C ILE A 19 -10.09 -3.80 3.97
N GLY A 20 -10.02 -3.67 2.64
CA GLY A 20 -8.76 -3.54 1.91
C GLY A 20 -7.92 -2.37 2.41
N LEU A 21 -8.53 -1.19 2.53
CA LEU A 21 -7.88 0.02 3.05
C LEU A 21 -7.40 -0.14 4.50
N PHE A 22 -8.18 -0.82 5.35
CA PHE A 22 -7.76 -1.13 6.72
C PHE A 22 -6.49 -1.99 6.75
N PHE A 23 -6.42 -3.02 5.90
CA PHE A 23 -5.23 -3.85 5.76
C PHE A 23 -4.05 -3.08 5.15
N SER A 24 -4.27 -2.12 4.24
CA SER A 24 -3.22 -1.23 3.75
C SER A 24 -2.57 -0.41 4.87
N VAL A 25 -3.38 0.09 5.82
CA VAL A 25 -2.85 0.80 7.00
C VAL A 25 -2.02 -0.14 7.87
N LEU A 26 -2.52 -1.35 8.16
CA LEU A 26 -1.77 -2.35 8.93
C LEU A 26 -0.46 -2.74 8.23
N CYS A 27 -0.47 -2.89 6.90
CA CYS A 27 0.73 -3.13 6.11
C CYS A 27 1.78 -2.03 6.34
N MET A 28 1.39 -0.76 6.23
CA MET A 28 2.30 0.37 6.48
C MET A 28 2.84 0.39 7.92
N VAL A 29 2.02 0.05 8.92
CA VAL A 29 2.47 -0.08 10.31
C VAL A 29 3.53 -1.17 10.44
N THR A 30 3.29 -2.36 9.86
CA THR A 30 4.28 -3.44 9.90
C THR A 30 5.57 -3.09 9.16
N ALA A 31 5.48 -2.38 8.04
CA ALA A 31 6.65 -1.90 7.30
C ALA A 31 7.49 -0.92 8.12
N ALA A 32 6.84 0.03 8.80
CA ALA A 32 7.52 0.95 9.70
C ALA A 32 8.22 0.23 10.87
N LEU A 33 7.59 -0.81 11.45
CA LEU A 33 8.20 -1.61 12.52
C LEU A 33 9.42 -2.40 12.03
N THR A 34 9.33 -3.01 10.85
CA THR A 34 10.45 -3.72 10.22
C THR A 34 11.60 -2.78 9.91
N GLU A 35 11.30 -1.57 9.42
CA GLU A 35 12.31 -0.56 9.11
C GLU A 35 13.00 -0.03 10.37
N ARG A 36 12.25 0.22 11.44
CA ARG A 36 12.84 0.58 12.76
C ARG A 36 13.79 -0.49 13.26
N LYS A 37 13.43 -1.76 13.10
CA LYS A 37 14.31 -2.89 13.46
C LYS A 37 15.56 -2.94 12.59
N ARG A 38 15.42 -2.73 11.28
CA ARG A 38 16.55 -2.67 10.33
C ARG A 38 17.55 -1.58 10.73
N ILE A 39 17.07 -0.38 11.03
CA ILE A 39 17.90 0.76 11.45
C ILE A 39 18.61 0.46 12.78
N HIS A 40 17.89 -0.10 13.77
CA HIS A 40 18.48 -0.43 15.06
C HIS A 40 19.60 -1.50 14.96
N VAL A 41 19.41 -2.51 14.09
CA VAL A 41 20.46 -3.49 13.80
C VAL A 41 21.63 -2.80 13.10
N ALA A 42 21.39 -1.96 12.09
CA ALA A 42 22.47 -1.23 11.42
C ALA A 42 23.31 -0.37 12.40
N GLU A 43 22.66 0.29 13.36
CA GLU A 43 23.33 1.06 14.43
C GLU A 43 24.18 0.17 15.33
N THR A 44 23.63 -0.96 15.80
CA THR A 44 24.32 -1.88 16.71
C THR A 44 25.59 -2.48 16.09
N TYR A 45 25.57 -2.73 14.78
CA TYR A 45 26.71 -3.26 14.03
C TYR A 45 27.63 -2.17 13.44
N GLY A 46 27.36 -0.88 13.72
CA GLY A 46 28.16 0.24 13.21
C GLY A 46 28.10 0.41 11.69
N LEU A 47 27.03 -0.08 11.04
CA LEU A 47 26.87 -0.11 9.59
C LEU A 47 26.10 1.10 9.03
N LEU A 48 25.78 2.10 9.86
CA LEU A 48 25.00 3.28 9.45
C LEU A 48 25.69 4.10 8.34
N ASP A 49 27.02 4.19 8.37
CA ASP A 49 27.80 4.96 7.38
C ASP A 49 28.17 4.14 6.13
N SER A 50 27.76 2.87 6.07
CA SER A 50 28.06 1.96 4.96
C SER A 50 26.78 1.57 4.21
N PRO A 51 26.31 2.40 3.26
CA PRO A 51 25.04 2.18 2.55
C PRO A 51 24.99 0.89 1.71
N LYS A 52 26.14 0.29 1.41
CA LYS A 52 26.25 -1.00 0.69
C LYS A 52 26.47 -2.21 1.60
N ALA A 53 26.59 -2.02 2.91
CA ALA A 53 26.82 -3.13 3.83
C ALA A 53 25.55 -3.97 3.99
N THR A 54 25.70 -5.28 3.92
CA THR A 54 24.60 -6.21 4.17
C THR A 54 24.28 -6.20 5.66
N ILE A 55 23.09 -5.68 6.00
CA ILE A 55 22.59 -5.71 7.38
C ILE A 55 22.21 -7.16 7.71
N PRO A 56 22.71 -7.74 8.82
CA PRO A 56 22.46 -9.12 9.19
C PRO A 56 21.04 -9.30 9.75
N ILE A 57 20.02 -9.08 8.93
CA ILE A 57 18.61 -9.28 9.24
C ILE A 57 18.01 -10.34 8.32
N SER A 58 17.15 -11.20 8.89
CA SER A 58 16.46 -12.22 8.10
C SER A 58 15.43 -11.59 7.16
N VAL A 59 15.39 -12.04 5.90
CA VAL A 59 14.42 -11.58 4.89
C VAL A 59 12.97 -11.86 5.31
N PHE A 60 12.76 -12.85 6.18
CA PHE A 60 11.43 -13.18 6.72
C PHE A 60 10.75 -12.03 7.46
N TRP A 61 11.49 -10.99 7.89
CA TRP A 61 10.90 -9.78 8.48
C TRP A 61 10.08 -8.93 7.49
N LEU A 62 10.26 -9.13 6.19
CA LEU A 62 9.41 -8.50 5.16
C LEU A 62 8.13 -9.31 4.90
N ALA A 63 8.06 -10.57 5.32
CA ALA A 63 6.88 -11.41 5.07
C ALA A 63 5.58 -10.81 5.61
N PRO A 64 5.51 -10.26 6.85
CA PRO A 64 4.27 -9.70 7.38
C PRO A 64 3.68 -8.57 6.53
N GLN A 65 4.51 -7.59 6.12
CA GLN A 65 4.06 -6.48 5.28
C GLN A 65 3.58 -6.96 3.90
N TYR A 66 4.27 -7.92 3.26
CA TYR A 66 3.86 -8.42 1.95
C TYR A 66 2.60 -9.27 2.01
N CYS A 67 2.41 -10.08 3.06
CA CYS A 67 1.16 -10.81 3.27
C CYS A 67 -0.02 -9.84 3.45
N LEU A 68 0.15 -8.79 4.25
CA LEU A 68 -0.89 -7.78 4.47
C LEU A 68 -1.19 -6.98 3.20
N ALA A 69 -0.16 -6.61 2.43
CA ALA A 69 -0.33 -5.95 1.13
C ALA A 69 -1.15 -6.81 0.15
N GLY A 70 -0.85 -8.10 0.05
CA GLY A 70 -1.60 -9.02 -0.82
C GLY A 70 -3.08 -9.15 -0.41
N ILE A 71 -3.37 -9.20 0.90
CA ILE A 71 -4.75 -9.20 1.41
C ILE A 71 -5.43 -7.87 1.07
N ALA A 72 -4.77 -6.74 1.32
CA ALA A 72 -5.29 -5.41 1.05
C ALA A 72 -5.67 -5.24 -0.43
N ASP A 73 -4.77 -5.63 -1.34
CA ASP A 73 -4.99 -5.56 -2.79
C ASP A 73 -6.13 -6.47 -3.24
N ALA A 74 -6.20 -7.71 -2.74
CA ALA A 74 -7.26 -8.63 -3.10
C ALA A 74 -8.66 -8.08 -2.75
N PHE A 75 -8.82 -7.47 -1.57
CA PHE A 75 -10.10 -6.87 -1.16
C PHE A 75 -10.40 -5.55 -1.87
N THR A 76 -9.38 -4.70 -2.08
CA THR A 76 -9.56 -3.39 -2.69
C THR A 76 -9.84 -3.50 -4.19
N LEU A 77 -9.09 -4.33 -4.92
CA LEU A 77 -9.23 -4.50 -6.37
C LEU A 77 -10.57 -5.14 -6.74
N VAL A 78 -10.96 -6.22 -6.05
CA VAL A 78 -12.25 -6.87 -6.27
C VAL A 78 -13.40 -5.90 -5.97
N GLY A 79 -13.29 -5.14 -4.87
CA GLY A 79 -14.28 -4.12 -4.53
C GLY A 79 -14.36 -2.99 -5.56
N LEU A 80 -13.23 -2.46 -6.03
CA LEU A 80 -13.22 -1.39 -7.02
C LEU A 80 -13.81 -1.87 -8.36
N GLN A 81 -13.42 -3.06 -8.82
CA GLN A 81 -13.88 -3.62 -10.08
C GLN A 81 -15.39 -3.86 -10.06
N GLU A 82 -15.92 -4.44 -8.97
CA GLU A 82 -17.37 -4.67 -8.79
C GLU A 82 -18.14 -3.34 -8.68
N TYR A 83 -17.56 -2.32 -8.03
CA TYR A 83 -18.15 -0.98 -7.95
C TYR A 83 -18.29 -0.33 -9.32
N PHE A 84 -17.18 -0.26 -10.07
CA PHE A 84 -17.18 0.36 -11.40
C PHE A 84 -18.01 -0.42 -12.41
N TYR A 85 -18.14 -1.74 -12.25
CA TYR A 85 -18.98 -2.55 -13.13
C TYR A 85 -20.48 -2.36 -12.84
N ASN A 86 -20.88 -2.27 -11.56
CA ASN A 86 -22.27 -2.10 -11.17
C ASN A 86 -22.79 -0.66 -11.36
N GLU A 87 -21.93 0.34 -11.18
CA GLU A 87 -22.30 1.76 -11.31
C GLU A 87 -22.16 2.30 -12.74
N ALA A 88 -21.45 1.60 -13.64
CA ALA A 88 -21.33 2.01 -15.04
C ALA A 88 -22.50 1.47 -15.89
N PRO A 89 -23.19 2.31 -16.68
CA PRO A 89 -24.16 1.84 -17.66
C PRO A 89 -23.47 0.97 -18.71
N ASP A 90 -24.19 -0.01 -19.28
CA ASP A 90 -23.63 -1.04 -20.17
C ASP A 90 -22.84 -0.47 -21.38
N SER A 91 -23.21 0.73 -21.85
CA SER A 91 -22.52 1.44 -22.95
C SER A 91 -21.21 2.13 -22.55
N MET A 92 -20.91 2.27 -21.24
CA MET A 92 -19.76 3.01 -20.71
C MET A 92 -18.76 2.12 -19.95
N ARG A 93 -18.89 0.80 -20.01
CA ARG A 93 -17.96 -0.13 -19.33
C ARG A 93 -16.49 0.08 -19.72
N SER A 94 -16.21 0.43 -20.98
CA SER A 94 -14.85 0.77 -21.43
C SER A 94 -14.30 2.06 -20.79
N LEU A 95 -15.16 3.05 -20.54
CA LEU A 95 -14.78 4.26 -19.80
C LEU A 95 -14.47 3.94 -18.33
N GLY A 96 -15.19 2.99 -17.71
CA GLY A 96 -14.90 2.50 -16.35
C GLY A 96 -13.48 1.94 -16.22
N ILE A 97 -13.03 1.14 -17.20
CA ILE A 97 -11.66 0.62 -17.25
C ILE A 97 -10.65 1.75 -17.48
N ALA A 98 -10.96 2.73 -18.33
CA ALA A 98 -10.09 3.89 -18.56
C ALA A 98 -9.91 4.76 -17.31
N PHE A 99 -10.98 4.95 -16.52
CA PHE A 99 -10.91 5.63 -15.22
C PHE A 99 -10.08 4.85 -14.21
N TYR A 100 -10.28 3.53 -14.12
CA TYR A 100 -9.46 2.67 -13.26
C TYR A 100 -7.96 2.80 -13.60
N LEU A 101 -7.60 2.74 -14.89
CA LEU A 101 -6.21 2.87 -15.33
C LEU A 101 -5.65 4.28 -15.03
N SER A 102 -6.50 5.30 -15.16
CA SER A 102 -6.15 6.69 -14.83
C SER A 102 -5.88 6.87 -13.34
N ILE A 103 -6.64 6.21 -12.45
CA ILE A 103 -6.39 6.21 -11.00
C ILE A 103 -5.01 5.61 -10.69
N LEU A 104 -4.62 4.52 -11.36
CA LEU A 104 -3.28 3.94 -11.20
C LEU A 104 -2.17 4.90 -11.66
N GLY A 105 -2.39 5.61 -12.78
CA GLY A 105 -1.48 6.64 -13.27
C GLY A 105 -1.31 7.79 -12.27
N VAL A 106 -2.42 8.35 -11.78
CA VAL A 106 -2.42 9.41 -10.76
C VAL A 106 -1.73 8.95 -9.48
N SER A 107 -1.99 7.72 -9.03
CA SER A 107 -1.34 7.13 -7.85
C SER A 107 0.18 7.07 -8.02
N SER A 108 0.67 6.75 -9.22
CA SER A 108 2.11 6.72 -9.53
C SER A 108 2.74 8.11 -9.48
N PHE A 109 2.07 9.13 -10.00
CA PHE A 109 2.53 10.52 -9.89
C PHE A 109 2.55 11.00 -8.44
N LEU A 110 1.50 10.71 -7.67
CA LEU A 110 1.43 11.03 -6.25
C LEU A 110 2.57 10.37 -5.47
N ASN A 111 2.88 9.09 -5.74
CA ASN A 111 4.01 8.41 -5.13
C ASN A 111 5.34 9.11 -5.41
N GLY A 112 5.59 9.50 -6.67
CA GLY A 112 6.80 10.25 -7.05
C GLY A 112 6.89 11.62 -6.35
N LEU A 113 5.77 12.32 -6.21
CA LEU A 113 5.70 13.58 -5.48
C LEU A 113 6.02 13.40 -3.99
N VAL A 114 5.45 12.37 -3.34
CA VAL A 114 5.73 12.07 -1.93
C VAL A 114 7.22 11.77 -1.74
N ILE A 115 7.82 10.93 -2.58
CA ILE A 115 9.26 10.62 -2.50
C ILE A 115 10.10 11.89 -2.68
N THR A 116 9.77 12.73 -3.67
CA THR A 116 10.50 13.98 -3.94
C THR A 116 10.40 14.97 -2.79
N LEU A 117 9.24 15.07 -2.16
CA LEU A 117 9.03 15.93 -0.99
C LEU A 117 9.81 15.42 0.23
N VAL A 118 9.73 14.11 0.53
CA VAL A 118 10.50 13.49 1.63
C VAL A 118 11.99 13.68 1.41
N GLU A 119 12.46 13.50 0.18
CA GLU A 119 13.85 13.67 -0.19
C GLU A 119 14.29 15.14 -0.07
N GLY A 120 13.48 16.09 -0.54
CA GLY A 120 13.74 17.52 -0.41
C GLY A 120 13.77 18.02 1.05
N ILE A 121 12.89 17.47 1.90
CA ILE A 121 12.86 17.78 3.33
C ILE A 121 14.08 17.18 4.04
N THR A 122 14.42 15.93 3.72
CA THR A 122 15.52 15.21 4.40
C THR A 122 16.89 15.72 3.96
N LYS A 123 17.03 16.19 2.71
CA LYS A 123 18.26 16.80 2.18
C LYS A 123 18.61 18.16 2.78
N ARG A 124 17.80 18.74 3.67
CA ARG A 124 18.03 20.08 4.24
C ARG A 124 19.15 20.03 5.31
N GLY A 125 20.41 19.87 4.87
CA GLY A 125 21.63 19.79 5.69
C GLY A 125 22.83 19.19 4.92
N ARG A 126 23.99 19.00 5.57
CA ARG A 126 25.17 18.28 5.00
C ARG A 126 24.99 16.74 4.94
N HIS A 127 23.78 16.24 5.12
CA HIS A 127 23.48 14.80 5.11
C HIS A 127 23.02 14.35 3.71
N GLN A 128 23.40 13.14 3.31
CA GLN A 128 22.84 12.49 2.12
C GLN A 128 21.32 12.27 2.34
N GLY A 129 20.56 12.26 1.24
CA GLY A 129 19.10 12.06 1.28
C GLY A 129 18.69 10.75 1.96
N TRP A 130 17.39 10.62 2.25
CA TRP A 130 16.86 9.39 2.88
C TRP A 130 16.94 8.20 1.91
N PHE A 131 16.85 8.48 0.60
CA PHE A 131 16.93 7.51 -0.49
C PHE A 131 18.25 7.66 -1.26
#